data_AF-A0A8H4CH23-F1
#
_entry.id   AF-A0A8H4CH23-F1
#
_cell.length_a   1.000
_cell.length_b   1.000
_cell.length_c   1.000
_cell.angle_alpha   90.00
_cell.angle_beta   90.00
_cell.angle_gamma   90.00
#
_symmetry.space_group_name_H-M   'P 1'
#
loop_
_entity.id
_entity.type
_entity.pdbx_description
1 polymer ?
#
loop_
_entity_poly.entity_id
_entity_poly.type
_entity_poly.pdbx_seq_one_letter_code
_entity_poly.pdbx_strand_id
1 'polypeptide(L)'
;MPKQQHDHHPGGRRSHKKSRNGCAGCKRRHVKCDETRPECRNCVMSDRVCSFLKTDTYEDKLPSGTVKSPTPPSSASEPPTFTVAHMALLHHAESHMAEFMALKGDVRPLINTAIEHAFTAPYLLNELLALSALHLSTRGVAQASLFNHQATELQTRSLELFAEAKGDISETTYMPTFIFASLLGIHVLYETLKTEYGTLADFVKSFVRYCRLHRGVRAVTGQYWPEILRSDLKPLLYIATLSQRIESQTPGTETSHLKEFLTGMTTSSSATEACLGALGGVQWVLDMAQQEPARFDVGVHAVMAWPLYVTDEYVEALHQHQPEALVVLAFYAATLHRYRQYWAFGSSGSSVVHLVASSIGSFWQDALRWPLQVLIES
;
A
#
# COMPACT_ATOMS: atom_id res chain seq x y z
N MET A 1 -54.35 8.71 -67.33
CA MET A 1 -54.61 10.16 -67.48
C MET A 1 -56.12 10.37 -67.39
N PRO A 2 -56.67 11.40 -66.71
CA PRO A 2 -56.13 12.74 -66.52
C PRO A 2 -55.96 13.19 -65.05
N LYS A 3 -55.38 14.38 -64.91
CA LYS A 3 -54.91 15.08 -63.71
C LYS A 3 -56.05 15.74 -62.92
N GLN A 4 -55.96 15.77 -61.59
CA GLN A 4 -56.52 16.84 -60.77
C GLN A 4 -55.51 17.29 -59.72
N GLN A 5 -55.34 18.60 -59.65
CA GLN A 5 -54.48 19.37 -58.76
C GLN A 5 -54.97 19.26 -57.32
N HIS A 6 -54.05 19.16 -56.36
CA HIS A 6 -54.33 19.54 -54.98
C HIS A 6 -53.24 20.48 -54.47
N ASP A 7 -53.72 21.63 -54.00
CA ASP A 7 -52.98 22.80 -53.54
C ASP A 7 -51.99 22.49 -52.42
N HIS A 8 -50.74 22.91 -52.62
CA HIS A 8 -49.72 22.92 -51.58
C HIS A 8 -49.87 24.19 -50.74
N HIS A 9 -50.62 24.08 -49.63
CA HIS A 9 -50.55 25.07 -48.55
C HIS A 9 -49.17 24.99 -47.87
N PRO A 10 -48.42 26.09 -47.72
CA PRO A 10 -47.24 26.12 -46.87
C PRO A 10 -47.72 26.13 -45.42
N GLY A 11 -47.92 24.94 -44.85
CA GLY A 11 -48.22 24.75 -43.44
C GLY A 11 -47.04 25.22 -42.60
N GLY A 12 -47.16 26.42 -42.03
CA GLY A 12 -46.21 26.97 -41.07
C GLY A 12 -45.91 25.95 -39.97
N ARG A 13 -44.62 25.68 -39.74
CA ARG A 13 -44.17 24.83 -38.64
C ARG A 13 -44.70 25.39 -37.34
N ARG A 14 -45.69 24.73 -36.74
CA ARG A 14 -46.12 24.98 -35.37
C ARG A 14 -44.89 24.84 -34.46
N SER A 15 -44.52 25.93 -33.79
CA SER A 15 -43.47 25.92 -32.79
C SER A 15 -43.88 25.00 -31.65
N HIS A 16 -43.22 23.86 -31.52
CA HIS A 16 -43.48 22.91 -30.44
C HIS A 16 -42.64 23.28 -29.21
N LYS A 17 -43.30 23.31 -28.05
CA LYS A 17 -42.67 23.49 -26.74
C LYS A 17 -41.65 22.37 -26.55
N LYS A 18 -40.37 22.73 -26.47
CA LYS A 18 -39.25 21.79 -26.32
C LYS A 18 -39.47 20.95 -25.05
N SER A 19 -39.48 19.63 -25.18
CA SER A 19 -39.47 18.71 -24.04
C SER A 19 -38.15 18.91 -23.29
N ARG A 20 -38.22 19.38 -22.04
CA ARG A 20 -37.02 19.65 -21.21
C ARG A 20 -36.33 18.33 -20.86
N ASN A 21 -37.10 17.25 -20.69
CA ASN A 21 -36.63 15.98 -20.17
C ASN A 21 -36.57 14.84 -21.20
N GLY A 22 -36.66 15.14 -22.50
CA GLY A 22 -36.60 14.13 -23.56
C GLY A 22 -35.27 13.37 -23.66
N CYS A 23 -35.32 12.15 -24.20
CA CYS A 23 -34.14 11.30 -24.38
C CYS A 23 -33.13 11.92 -25.35
N ALA A 24 -31.85 11.54 -25.24
CA ALA A 24 -30.76 12.09 -26.04
C ALA A 24 -30.98 11.86 -27.55
N GLY A 25 -31.54 10.70 -27.92
CA GLY A 25 -31.85 10.37 -29.32
C GLY A 25 -32.89 11.32 -29.94
N CYS A 26 -33.99 11.59 -29.23
CA CYS A 26 -35.02 12.53 -29.69
C CYS A 26 -34.50 13.98 -29.72
N LYS A 27 -33.71 14.38 -28.72
CA LYS A 27 -33.06 15.70 -28.67
C LYS A 27 -32.14 15.91 -29.87
N ARG A 28 -31.27 14.94 -30.20
CA ARG A 28 -30.36 15.01 -31.35
C ARG A 28 -31.10 15.10 -32.69
N ARG A 29 -32.26 14.45 -32.79
CA ARG A 29 -33.11 14.46 -34.00
C ARG A 29 -34.03 15.69 -34.09
N HIS A 30 -34.01 16.58 -33.10
CA HIS A 30 -34.92 17.73 -33.00
C HIS A 30 -36.41 17.34 -33.14
N VAL A 31 -36.79 16.15 -32.63
CA VAL A 31 -38.19 15.68 -32.57
C VAL A 31 -38.70 15.68 -31.13
N LYS A 32 -40.01 15.85 -30.94
CA LYS A 32 -40.62 15.84 -29.60
C LYS A 32 -40.52 14.43 -29.00
N CYS A 33 -39.92 14.32 -27.82
CA CYS A 33 -39.93 13.09 -27.03
C CYS A 33 -41.26 13.03 -26.25
N ASP A 34 -41.88 11.86 -26.19
CA ASP A 34 -43.05 11.57 -25.36
C ASP A 34 -42.69 11.21 -23.91
N GLU A 35 -41.39 11.18 -23.58
CA GLU A 35 -40.82 10.98 -22.24
C GLU A 35 -41.23 9.66 -21.55
N THR A 36 -41.82 8.71 -22.27
CA THR A 36 -42.15 7.39 -21.73
C THR A 36 -40.87 6.61 -21.39
N ARG A 37 -40.96 5.79 -20.33
CA ARG A 37 -39.87 4.93 -19.83
C ARG A 37 -40.36 3.47 -19.81
N PRO A 38 -39.48 2.46 -20.00
CA PRO A 38 -38.02 2.55 -20.14
C PRO A 38 -37.55 3.11 -21.49
N GLU A 39 -38.43 3.19 -22.49
CA GLU A 39 -38.13 3.77 -23.81
C GLU A 39 -39.22 4.75 -24.27
N CYS A 40 -38.81 5.74 -25.06
CA CYS A 40 -39.74 6.68 -25.69
C CYS A 40 -40.31 6.07 -26.99
N ARG A 41 -41.60 6.28 -27.31
CA ARG A 41 -42.24 5.66 -28.48
C ARG A 41 -41.55 6.01 -29.80
N ASN A 42 -40.98 7.21 -29.90
CA ASN A 42 -40.24 7.63 -31.09
C ASN A 42 -38.93 6.85 -31.30
N CYS A 43 -38.29 6.39 -30.23
CA CYS A 43 -37.13 5.50 -30.32
C CYS A 43 -37.56 4.08 -30.70
N VAL A 44 -38.63 3.57 -30.10
CA VAL A 44 -39.20 2.25 -30.42
C VAL A 44 -39.66 2.17 -31.88
N MET A 45 -40.46 3.14 -32.35
CA MET A 45 -40.94 3.14 -33.75
C MET A 45 -39.83 3.39 -34.78
N SER A 46 -38.71 4.00 -34.37
CA SER A 46 -37.55 4.21 -35.24
C SER A 46 -36.50 3.11 -35.10
N ASP A 47 -36.77 2.07 -34.30
CA ASP A 47 -35.88 0.97 -33.95
C ASP A 47 -34.48 1.43 -33.53
N ARG A 48 -34.42 2.32 -32.54
CA ARG A 48 -33.18 2.93 -32.04
C ARG A 48 -33.10 2.82 -30.53
N VAL A 49 -31.88 2.55 -30.04
CA VAL A 49 -31.57 2.52 -28.60
C VAL A 49 -31.94 3.85 -27.94
N CYS A 50 -32.95 3.81 -27.06
CA CYS A 50 -33.35 4.96 -26.29
C CYS A 50 -32.36 5.20 -25.14
N SER A 51 -31.91 6.43 -24.94
CA SER A 51 -31.00 6.76 -23.82
C SER A 51 -31.66 6.67 -22.43
N PHE A 52 -32.94 6.31 -22.36
CA PHE A 52 -33.62 5.97 -21.11
C PHE A 52 -33.46 4.50 -20.75
N LEU A 53 -33.08 3.65 -21.71
CA LEU A 53 -32.70 2.29 -21.45
C LEU A 53 -31.31 2.33 -20.78
N LYS A 54 -31.27 2.17 -19.46
CA LYS A 54 -30.04 1.79 -18.76
C LYS A 54 -30.04 0.26 -18.70
N THR A 55 -29.07 -0.34 -19.38
CA THR A 55 -28.76 -1.77 -19.21
C THR A 55 -27.25 -1.91 -19.10
N ASP A 56 -26.80 -2.40 -17.95
CA ASP A 56 -25.55 -3.13 -17.82
C ASP A 56 -25.61 -4.31 -18.80
N THR A 57 -24.65 -4.41 -19.74
CA THR A 57 -23.94 -5.61 -20.20
C THR A 57 -23.24 -5.38 -21.55
N TYR A 58 -22.11 -6.08 -21.69
CA TYR A 58 -21.08 -6.08 -22.71
C TYR A 58 -21.49 -6.60 -24.11
N GLU A 59 -20.77 -6.08 -25.12
CA GLU A 59 -20.39 -6.66 -26.44
C GLU A 59 -21.52 -7.03 -27.44
N ASP A 60 -21.41 -6.88 -28.78
CA ASP A 60 -20.28 -7.16 -29.67
C ASP A 60 -20.55 -6.68 -31.13
N LYS A 61 -19.48 -6.61 -31.96
CA LYS A 61 -19.36 -6.70 -33.45
C LYS A 61 -19.05 -5.47 -34.34
N LEU A 62 -17.80 -5.51 -34.84
CA LEU A 62 -17.11 -4.88 -36.00
C LEU A 62 -17.70 -5.23 -37.41
N PRO A 63 -17.11 -4.83 -38.57
CA PRO A 63 -16.64 -3.50 -39.04
C PRO A 63 -16.95 -3.23 -40.56
N SER A 64 -16.80 -1.99 -41.05
CA SER A 64 -16.42 -1.78 -42.47
C SER A 64 -15.74 -0.42 -42.75
N GLY A 65 -14.44 -0.51 -43.04
CA GLY A 65 -13.65 0.28 -43.99
C GLY A 65 -13.83 1.80 -44.10
N THR A 66 -12.89 2.55 -43.51
CA THR A 66 -12.03 3.48 -44.27
C THR A 66 -10.69 3.63 -43.54
N VAL A 67 -9.61 3.28 -44.21
CA VAL A 67 -8.23 3.40 -43.71
C VAL A 67 -7.87 4.88 -43.62
N LYS A 68 -7.93 5.43 -42.41
CA LYS A 68 -7.05 6.50 -41.96
C LYS A 68 -6.34 5.94 -40.74
N SER A 69 -5.02 5.80 -40.85
CA SER A 69 -4.17 5.36 -39.75
C SER A 69 -4.52 6.14 -38.49
N PRO A 70 -4.93 5.48 -37.39
CA PRO A 70 -5.10 6.16 -36.13
C PRO A 70 -3.69 6.43 -35.61
N THR A 71 -3.28 7.69 -35.70
CA THR A 71 -2.38 8.26 -34.70
C THR A 71 -2.99 7.88 -33.34
N PRO A 72 -2.24 7.29 -32.40
CA PRO A 72 -2.77 7.03 -31.08
C PRO A 72 -3.34 8.34 -30.53
N PRO A 73 -4.45 8.33 -29.77
CA PRO A 73 -4.78 9.49 -28.97
C PRO A 73 -3.59 9.66 -28.02
N SER A 74 -2.69 10.55 -28.38
CA SER A 74 -1.85 11.24 -27.45
C SER A 74 -2.82 12.05 -26.59
N SER A 75 -3.44 11.40 -25.61
CA SER A 75 -3.31 11.95 -24.28
C SER A 75 -1.82 11.86 -24.00
N ALA A 76 -1.06 12.85 -24.48
CA ALA A 76 0.02 13.34 -23.67
C ALA A 76 -0.67 13.66 -22.34
N SER A 77 -0.62 12.71 -21.40
CA SER A 77 -0.69 13.04 -20.00
C SER A 77 0.32 14.17 -19.89
N GLU A 78 -0.16 15.39 -19.69
CA GLU A 78 0.74 16.48 -19.35
C GLU A 78 1.69 15.92 -18.29
N PRO A 79 3.02 16.10 -18.44
CA PRO A 79 3.97 15.54 -17.50
C PRO A 79 3.48 15.96 -16.11
N PRO A 80 3.24 15.03 -15.17
CA PRO A 80 2.42 15.37 -14.02
C PRO A 80 3.15 16.47 -13.25
N THR A 81 2.52 17.63 -13.20
CA THR A 81 3.16 18.86 -12.77
C THR A 81 3.18 18.88 -11.25
N PHE A 82 4.38 18.93 -10.68
CA PHE A 82 4.52 19.14 -9.25
C PHE A 82 3.99 20.55 -8.91
N THR A 83 2.96 20.58 -8.08
CA THR A 83 2.31 21.81 -7.60
C THR A 83 3.01 22.38 -6.36
N VAL A 84 2.59 23.57 -5.91
CA VAL A 84 3.03 24.16 -4.63
C VAL A 84 2.77 23.23 -3.44
N ALA A 85 1.68 22.45 -3.47
CA ALA A 85 1.42 21.45 -2.44
C ALA A 85 2.53 20.39 -2.38
N HIS A 86 3.07 19.97 -3.53
CA HIS A 86 4.20 19.04 -3.57
C HIS A 86 5.49 19.69 -3.05
N MET A 87 5.71 20.99 -3.26
CA MET A 87 6.84 21.69 -2.67
C MET A 87 6.74 21.74 -1.13
N ALA A 88 5.53 21.90 -0.58
CA ALA A 88 5.30 21.81 0.86
C ALA A 88 5.57 20.39 1.40
N LEU A 89 5.20 19.35 0.65
CA LEU A 89 5.53 17.96 1.00
C LEU A 89 7.04 17.71 0.96
N LEU A 90 7.76 18.25 -0.03
CA LEU A 90 9.22 18.16 -0.11
C LEU A 90 9.89 18.88 1.06
N HIS A 91 9.44 20.09 1.38
CA HIS A 91 9.94 20.82 2.56
C HIS A 91 9.68 20.06 3.86
N HIS A 92 8.51 19.41 3.98
CA HIS A 92 8.20 18.54 5.10
C HIS A 92 9.17 17.34 5.15
N ALA A 93 9.48 16.73 4.00
CA ALA A 93 10.48 15.67 3.89
C ALA A 93 11.84 16.14 4.41
N GLU A 94 12.38 17.24 3.91
CA GLU A 94 13.67 17.79 4.33
C GLU A 94 13.72 18.09 5.83
N SER A 95 12.62 18.60 6.39
CA SER A 95 12.57 19.08 7.77
C SER A 95 12.29 17.97 8.78
N HIS A 96 11.58 16.90 8.39
CA HIS A 96 11.05 15.89 9.31
C HIS A 96 11.38 14.44 8.92
N MET A 97 12.21 14.19 7.89
CA MET A 97 12.61 12.83 7.52
C MET A 97 13.25 12.08 8.69
N ALA A 98 14.03 12.76 9.53
CA ALA A 98 14.58 12.14 10.72
C ALA A 98 13.51 11.58 11.66
N GLU A 99 12.37 12.26 11.80
CA GLU A 99 11.26 11.85 12.66
C GLU A 99 10.53 10.64 12.05
N PHE A 100 10.05 10.76 10.81
CA PHE A 100 9.23 9.71 10.21
C PHE A 100 10.01 8.50 9.72
N MET A 101 11.36 8.57 9.66
CA MET A 101 12.25 7.44 9.44
C MET A 101 12.86 6.90 10.75
N ALA A 102 12.47 7.43 11.91
CA ALA A 102 13.04 7.09 13.22
C ALA A 102 14.58 7.11 13.24
N LEU A 103 15.19 8.22 12.81
CA LEU A 103 16.65 8.39 12.77
C LEU A 103 17.12 9.25 13.94
N LYS A 104 18.28 8.88 14.52
CA LYS A 104 18.98 9.66 15.54
C LYS A 104 20.44 9.89 15.16
N GLY A 105 21.02 10.95 15.73
CA GLY A 105 22.41 11.36 15.49
C GLY A 105 22.54 12.40 14.36
N ASP A 106 23.71 12.47 13.74
CA ASP A 106 23.91 13.31 12.56
C ASP A 106 23.35 12.61 11.32
N VAL A 107 22.13 12.99 10.95
CA VAL A 107 21.34 12.37 9.87
C VAL A 107 21.27 13.26 8.63
N ARG A 108 21.87 14.45 8.67
CA ARG A 108 21.82 15.42 7.56
C ARG A 108 22.45 14.87 6.27
N PRO A 109 23.60 14.17 6.29
CA PRO A 109 24.16 13.58 5.07
C PRO A 109 23.16 12.63 4.40
N LEU A 110 22.50 11.79 5.21
CA LEU A 110 21.51 10.83 4.74
C LEU A 110 20.30 11.50 4.08
N ILE A 111 19.75 12.53 4.73
CA ILE A 111 18.62 13.29 4.18
C ILE A 111 19.02 13.93 2.85
N ASN A 112 20.19 14.57 2.78
CA ASN A 112 20.70 15.16 1.54
C ASN A 112 20.83 14.11 0.43
N THR A 113 21.45 12.96 0.71
CA THR A 113 21.59 11.86 -0.25
C THR A 113 20.23 11.38 -0.76
N ALA A 114 19.24 11.23 0.12
CA ALA A 114 17.89 10.82 -0.28
C ALA A 114 17.21 11.84 -1.20
N ILE A 115 17.36 13.14 -0.91
CA ILE A 115 16.80 14.23 -1.71
C ILE A 115 17.50 14.35 -3.07
N GLU A 116 18.83 14.27 -3.10
CA GLU A 116 19.62 14.29 -4.34
C GLU A 116 19.24 13.13 -5.27
N HIS A 117 19.07 11.93 -4.72
CA HIS A 117 18.58 10.79 -5.49
C HIS A 117 17.13 10.95 -5.93
N ALA A 118 16.26 11.56 -5.12
CA ALA A 118 14.88 11.82 -5.51
C ALA A 118 14.80 12.73 -6.76
N PHE A 119 15.69 13.72 -6.90
CA PHE A 119 15.71 14.59 -8.08
C PHE A 119 16.12 13.89 -9.38
N THR A 120 16.78 12.73 -9.31
CA THR A 120 17.21 11.95 -10.48
C THR A 120 16.35 10.72 -10.72
N ALA A 121 15.49 10.35 -9.77
CA ALA A 121 14.62 9.18 -9.83
C ALA A 121 13.15 9.58 -9.57
N PRO A 122 12.33 9.79 -10.62
CA PRO A 122 10.95 10.21 -10.47
C PRO A 122 10.08 9.30 -9.59
N TYR A 123 10.29 7.98 -9.63
CA TYR A 123 9.59 7.04 -8.75
C TYR A 123 9.89 7.34 -7.27
N LEU A 124 11.17 7.55 -6.93
CA LEU A 124 11.59 7.87 -5.58
C LEU A 124 11.03 9.22 -5.11
N LEU A 125 11.04 10.25 -5.96
CA LEU A 125 10.46 11.54 -5.61
C LEU A 125 8.96 11.41 -5.29
N ASN A 126 8.20 10.69 -6.11
CA ASN A 126 6.78 10.48 -5.83
C ASN A 126 6.57 9.73 -4.51
N GLU A 127 7.35 8.68 -4.22
CA GLU A 127 7.26 7.97 -2.94
C GLU A 127 7.62 8.84 -1.74
N LEU A 128 8.65 9.65 -1.86
CA LEU A 128 9.09 10.56 -0.81
C LEU A 128 7.98 11.56 -0.45
N LEU A 129 7.33 12.12 -1.46
CA LEU A 129 6.20 13.04 -1.28
C LEU A 129 4.97 12.30 -0.74
N ALA A 130 4.73 11.07 -1.21
CA ALA A 130 3.63 10.23 -0.75
C ALA A 130 3.74 9.94 0.76
N LEU A 131 4.92 9.48 1.20
CA LEU A 131 5.19 9.21 2.61
C LEU A 131 5.14 10.50 3.45
N SER A 132 5.58 11.62 2.90
CA SER A 132 5.47 12.93 3.56
C SER A 132 4.01 13.35 3.79
N ALA A 133 3.14 13.15 2.79
CA ALA A 133 1.71 13.38 2.92
C ALA A 133 1.11 12.43 3.97
N LEU A 134 1.46 11.16 3.91
CA LEU A 134 1.00 10.15 4.87
C LEU A 134 1.38 10.50 6.31
N HIS A 135 2.62 10.96 6.53
CA HIS A 135 3.04 11.42 7.86
C HIS A 135 2.23 12.64 8.32
N LEU A 136 2.02 13.64 7.45
CA LEU A 136 1.21 14.82 7.76
C LEU A 136 -0.25 14.46 8.08
N SER A 137 -0.81 13.42 7.47
CA SER A 137 -2.17 12.95 7.76
C SER A 137 -2.34 12.52 9.22
N THR A 138 -1.25 12.11 9.88
CA THR A 138 -1.25 11.72 11.30
C THR A 138 -1.12 12.89 12.27
N ARG A 139 -0.69 14.07 11.80
CA ARG A 139 -0.43 15.26 12.65
C ARG A 139 -1.59 16.24 12.71
N GLY A 140 -2.58 16.16 11.83
CA GLY A 140 -3.68 17.12 11.75
C GLY A 140 -5.00 16.54 11.24
N VAL A 141 -5.99 16.40 12.14
CA VAL A 141 -7.28 15.75 11.84
C VAL A 141 -8.07 16.46 10.73
N ALA A 142 -8.00 17.80 10.65
CA ALA A 142 -8.80 18.59 9.71
C ALA A 142 -8.43 18.38 8.23
N GLN A 143 -7.21 17.91 7.94
CA GLN A 143 -6.72 17.69 6.57
C GLN A 143 -6.26 16.25 6.33
N ALA A 144 -6.46 15.34 7.30
CA ALA A 144 -6.00 13.96 7.20
C ALA A 144 -6.51 13.26 5.94
N SER A 145 -7.79 13.46 5.57
CA SER A 145 -8.38 12.87 4.36
C SER A 145 -7.72 13.37 3.08
N LEU A 146 -7.37 14.67 3.02
CA LEU A 146 -6.69 15.27 1.87
C LEU A 146 -5.30 14.65 1.70
N PHE A 147 -4.53 14.60 2.79
CA PHE A 147 -3.18 14.05 2.74
C PHE A 147 -3.16 12.55 2.47
N ASN A 148 -4.12 11.78 2.98
CA ASN A 148 -4.25 10.36 2.64
C ASN A 148 -4.54 10.18 1.15
N HIS A 149 -5.42 11.00 0.55
CA HIS A 149 -5.67 10.95 -0.88
C HIS A 149 -4.42 11.27 -1.71
N GLN A 150 -3.67 12.31 -1.33
CA GLN A 150 -2.41 12.67 -1.98
C GLN A 150 -1.36 11.55 -1.85
N ALA A 151 -1.26 10.92 -0.67
CA ALA A 151 -0.35 9.80 -0.44
C ALA A 151 -0.66 8.64 -1.39
N THR A 152 -1.93 8.24 -1.51
CA THR A 152 -2.35 7.16 -2.42
C THR A 152 -2.09 7.50 -3.89
N GLU A 153 -2.40 8.72 -4.34
CA GLU A 153 -2.15 9.15 -5.72
C GLU A 153 -0.65 9.11 -6.07
N LEU A 154 0.17 9.69 -5.20
CA LEU A 154 1.62 9.74 -5.37
C LEU A 154 2.27 8.35 -5.31
N GLN A 155 1.83 7.48 -4.40
CA GLN A 155 2.31 6.09 -4.32
C GLN A 155 1.94 5.28 -5.57
N THR A 156 0.72 5.46 -6.08
CA THR A 156 0.28 4.78 -7.31
C THR A 156 1.18 5.16 -8.48
N ARG A 157 1.40 6.47 -8.68
CA ARG A 157 2.33 6.98 -9.71
C ARG A 157 3.76 6.51 -9.49
N SER A 158 4.22 6.48 -8.24
CA SER A 158 5.54 6.01 -7.83
C SER A 158 5.77 4.55 -8.25
N LEU A 159 4.79 3.67 -7.98
CA LEU A 159 4.84 2.26 -8.34
C LEU A 159 4.79 2.03 -9.86
N GLU A 160 4.00 2.82 -10.59
CA GLU A 160 3.96 2.78 -12.07
C GLU A 160 5.33 3.13 -12.66
N LEU A 161 5.93 4.24 -12.24
CA LEU A 161 7.26 4.67 -12.68
C LEU A 161 8.35 3.66 -12.30
N PHE A 162 8.25 3.05 -11.10
CA PHE A 162 9.20 2.03 -10.69
C PHE A 162 9.05 0.75 -11.52
N ALA A 163 7.82 0.35 -11.87
CA ALA A 163 7.57 -0.83 -12.69
C ALA A 163 8.22 -0.72 -14.08
N GLU A 164 8.32 0.48 -14.62
CA GLU A 164 9.04 0.78 -15.88
C GLU A 164 10.56 0.76 -15.68
N ALA A 165 11.07 1.27 -14.55
CA ALA A 165 12.51 1.41 -14.30
C ALA A 165 13.21 0.16 -13.73
N LYS A 166 12.48 -0.75 -13.07
CA LYS A 166 13.06 -1.88 -12.30
C LYS A 166 13.89 -2.87 -13.12
N GLY A 167 13.76 -2.89 -14.44
CA GLY A 167 14.55 -3.75 -15.34
C GLY A 167 16.00 -3.30 -15.50
N ASP A 168 16.29 -2.03 -15.20
CA ASP A 168 17.56 -1.36 -15.53
C ASP A 168 18.35 -0.98 -14.26
N ILE A 169 18.31 -1.80 -13.21
CA ILE A 169 19.11 -1.53 -12.01
C ILE A 169 20.60 -1.71 -12.32
N SER A 170 21.34 -0.64 -12.11
CA SER A 170 22.77 -0.50 -12.44
C SER A 170 23.51 0.23 -11.31
N GLU A 171 24.81 0.46 -11.49
CA GLU A 171 25.67 1.21 -10.56
C GLU A 171 25.21 2.65 -10.30
N THR A 172 24.35 3.22 -11.15
CA THR A 172 23.81 4.58 -10.96
C THR A 172 22.40 4.60 -10.39
N THR A 173 21.67 3.48 -10.44
CA THR A 173 20.24 3.40 -10.09
C THR A 173 19.94 2.52 -8.88
N TYR A 174 20.93 1.78 -8.34
CA TYR A 174 20.73 0.95 -7.15
C TYR A 174 20.40 1.76 -5.89
N MET A 175 21.06 2.91 -5.70
CA MET A 175 20.87 3.75 -4.52
C MET A 175 19.45 4.37 -4.47
N PRO A 176 18.96 5.04 -5.53
CA PRO A 176 17.58 5.54 -5.53
C PRO A 176 16.56 4.41 -5.38
N THR A 177 16.82 3.22 -5.94
CA THR A 177 15.93 2.06 -5.77
C THR A 177 15.90 1.58 -4.31
N PHE A 178 17.04 1.53 -3.63
CA PHE A 178 17.11 1.09 -2.24
C PHE A 178 16.37 2.06 -1.31
N ILE A 179 16.56 3.37 -1.52
CA ILE A 179 15.86 4.40 -0.77
C ILE A 179 14.35 4.29 -1.04
N PHE A 180 13.95 4.14 -2.30
CA PHE A 180 12.56 3.94 -2.68
C PHE A 180 11.95 2.72 -1.97
N ALA A 181 12.64 1.57 -1.98
CA ALA A 181 12.20 0.36 -1.30
C ALA A 181 11.97 0.60 0.20
N SER A 182 12.87 1.35 0.83
CA SER A 182 12.81 1.66 2.26
C SER A 182 11.63 2.57 2.59
N LEU A 183 11.39 3.61 1.79
CA LEU A 183 10.25 4.52 1.98
C LEU A 183 8.91 3.82 1.72
N LEU A 184 8.83 3.07 0.61
CA LEU A 184 7.65 2.26 0.27
C LEU A 184 7.35 1.23 1.35
N GLY A 185 8.37 0.60 1.93
CA GLY A 185 8.22 -0.34 3.04
C GLY A 185 7.50 0.28 4.23
N ILE A 186 7.85 1.51 4.62
CA ILE A 186 7.20 2.22 5.73
C ILE A 186 5.78 2.63 5.34
N HIS A 187 5.59 3.12 4.11
CA HIS A 187 4.28 3.50 3.59
C HIS A 187 3.30 2.33 3.68
N VAL A 188 3.64 1.20 3.04
CA VAL A 188 2.75 0.05 2.96
C VAL A 188 2.57 -0.60 4.33
N LEU A 189 3.59 -0.57 5.20
CA LEU A 189 3.45 -1.01 6.59
C LEU A 189 2.41 -0.17 7.34
N TYR A 190 2.50 1.16 7.24
CA TYR A 190 1.53 2.05 7.87
C TYR A 190 0.11 1.79 7.37
N GLU A 191 -0.11 1.71 6.06
CA GLU A 191 -1.44 1.42 5.49
C GLU A 191 -1.96 0.06 5.98
N THR A 192 -1.10 -0.94 6.02
CA THR A 192 -1.43 -2.29 6.50
C THR A 192 -1.85 -2.25 7.96
N LEU A 193 -1.12 -1.52 8.82
CA LEU A 193 -1.37 -1.46 10.26
C LEU A 193 -2.55 -0.54 10.62
N LYS A 194 -2.79 0.52 9.84
CA LYS A 194 -3.81 1.52 10.12
C LYS A 194 -5.21 1.10 9.66
N THR A 195 -5.28 0.23 8.64
CA THR A 195 -6.55 -0.29 8.13
C THR A 195 -7.34 -1.01 9.23
N GLU A 196 -8.65 -0.72 9.32
CA GLU A 196 -9.55 -1.44 10.21
C GLU A 196 -10.02 -2.73 9.52
N TYR A 197 -9.67 -3.87 10.11
CA TYR A 197 -10.04 -5.18 9.57
C TYR A 197 -11.22 -5.77 10.36
N GLY A 198 -12.21 -6.30 9.64
CA GLY A 198 -13.32 -7.02 10.26
C GLY A 198 -12.96 -8.42 10.71
N THR A 199 -11.90 -9.02 10.15
CA THR A 199 -11.48 -10.39 10.46
C THR A 199 -9.96 -10.51 10.52
N LEU A 200 -9.46 -11.52 11.25
CA LEU A 200 -8.03 -11.87 11.27
C LEU A 200 -7.52 -12.24 9.87
N ALA A 201 -8.36 -12.88 9.05
CA ALA A 201 -7.98 -13.31 7.72
C ALA A 201 -7.70 -12.14 6.77
N ASP A 202 -8.49 -11.07 6.85
CA ASP A 202 -8.27 -9.87 6.04
C ASP A 202 -6.98 -9.13 6.43
N PHE A 203 -6.68 -9.09 7.74
CA PHE A 203 -5.42 -8.55 8.24
C PHE A 203 -4.23 -9.37 7.74
N VAL A 204 -4.27 -10.70 7.93
CA VAL A 204 -3.20 -11.62 7.52
C VAL A 204 -2.94 -11.52 6.02
N LYS A 205 -3.98 -11.48 5.20
CA LYS A 205 -3.86 -11.30 3.74
C LYS A 205 -3.10 -10.01 3.39
N SER A 206 -3.43 -8.91 4.06
CA SER A 206 -2.81 -7.60 3.82
C SER A 206 -1.37 -7.56 4.31
N PHE A 207 -1.09 -8.15 5.48
CA PHE A 207 0.25 -8.28 6.03
C PHE A 207 1.17 -9.15 5.17
N VAL A 208 0.68 -10.29 4.67
CA VAL A 208 1.42 -11.15 3.74
C VAL A 208 1.71 -10.41 2.43
N ARG A 209 0.76 -9.63 1.91
CA ARG A 209 0.97 -8.79 0.72
C ARG A 209 2.07 -7.75 0.97
N TYR A 210 2.06 -7.11 2.14
CA TYR A 210 3.12 -6.19 2.56
C TYR A 210 4.50 -6.88 2.58
N CYS A 211 4.62 -8.04 3.24
CA CYS A 211 5.87 -8.79 3.30
C CYS A 211 6.42 -9.10 1.90
N ARG A 212 5.58 -9.62 1.00
CA ARG A 212 5.95 -10.01 -0.36
C ARG A 212 6.35 -8.80 -1.21
N LEU A 213 5.60 -7.69 -1.13
CA LEU A 213 5.89 -6.47 -1.88
C LEU A 213 7.24 -5.88 -1.47
N HIS A 214 7.44 -5.68 -0.16
CA HIS A 214 8.65 -5.03 0.34
C HIS A 214 9.91 -5.88 0.07
N ARG A 215 9.82 -7.21 0.24
CA ARG A 215 10.89 -8.14 -0.15
C ARG A 215 11.20 -8.10 -1.63
N GLY A 216 10.17 -8.09 -2.48
CA GLY A 216 10.33 -8.07 -3.93
C GLY A 216 11.09 -6.83 -4.41
N VAL A 217 10.77 -5.65 -3.89
CA VAL A 217 11.47 -4.41 -4.23
C VAL A 217 12.90 -4.40 -3.67
N ARG A 218 13.10 -4.86 -2.43
CA ARG A 218 14.44 -4.92 -1.82
C ARG A 218 15.36 -5.92 -2.53
N ALA A 219 14.84 -7.06 -2.97
CA ALA A 219 15.61 -8.10 -3.65
C ALA A 219 16.34 -7.58 -4.89
N VAL A 220 15.76 -6.61 -5.61
CA VAL A 220 16.39 -6.03 -6.81
C VAL A 220 17.66 -5.23 -6.49
N THR A 221 17.85 -4.83 -5.23
CA THR A 221 19.07 -4.13 -4.76
C THR A 221 20.05 -5.05 -4.03
N GLY A 222 19.72 -6.34 -3.87
CA GLY A 222 20.49 -7.27 -3.03
C GLY A 222 21.95 -7.42 -3.45
N GLN A 223 22.25 -7.38 -4.75
CA GLN A 223 23.61 -7.50 -5.27
C GLN A 223 24.51 -6.30 -4.90
N TYR A 224 23.91 -5.13 -4.60
CA TYR A 224 24.63 -3.90 -4.23
C TYR A 224 24.71 -3.70 -2.71
N TRP A 225 24.35 -4.73 -1.92
CA TRP A 225 24.35 -4.65 -0.47
C TRP A 225 25.71 -4.22 0.12
N PRO A 226 26.87 -4.73 -0.36
CA PRO A 226 28.18 -4.28 0.13
C PRO A 226 28.45 -2.79 -0.13
N GLU A 227 28.00 -2.24 -1.26
CA GLU A 227 28.13 -0.83 -1.63
C GLU A 227 27.23 0.04 -0.75
N ILE A 228 25.98 -0.39 -0.55
CA ILE A 228 25.00 0.27 0.31
C ILE A 228 25.53 0.39 1.73
N LEU A 229 26.15 -0.67 2.28
CA LEU A 229 26.79 -0.65 3.61
C LEU A 229 27.96 0.34 3.75
N ARG A 230 28.61 0.68 2.63
CA ARG A 230 29.74 1.62 2.59
C ARG A 230 29.31 3.08 2.33
N SER A 231 28.03 3.32 2.07
CA SER A 231 27.48 4.64 1.75
C SER A 231 27.10 5.47 2.98
N ASP A 232 26.67 6.72 2.75
CA ASP A 232 26.11 7.61 3.78
C ASP A 232 24.79 7.10 4.39
N LEU A 233 24.21 6.02 3.85
CA LEU A 233 23.05 5.33 4.44
C LEU A 233 23.44 4.47 5.65
N LYS A 234 24.72 4.37 6.03
CA LYS A 234 25.18 3.61 7.20
C LYS A 234 24.34 3.82 8.48
N PRO A 235 23.84 5.03 8.82
CA PRO A 235 22.94 5.21 9.97
C PRO A 235 21.62 4.42 9.86
N LEU A 236 21.04 4.29 8.66
CA LEU A 236 19.86 3.44 8.40
C LEU A 236 20.19 1.95 8.50
N LEU A 237 21.45 1.59 8.21
CA LEU A 237 21.91 0.20 8.17
C LEU A 237 22.55 -0.25 9.50
N TYR A 238 22.47 0.59 10.53
CA TYR A 238 23.06 0.32 11.84
C TYR A 238 22.59 -1.01 12.44
N ILE A 239 21.34 -1.40 12.16
CA ILE A 239 20.81 -2.72 12.53
C ILE A 239 21.64 -3.87 11.99
N ALA A 240 22.12 -3.80 10.74
CA ALA A 240 22.95 -4.86 10.18
C ALA A 240 24.26 -5.03 10.96
N THR A 241 24.81 -3.93 11.49
CA THR A 241 26.01 -3.95 12.33
C THR A 241 25.72 -4.51 13.73
N LEU A 242 24.60 -4.09 14.33
CA LEU A 242 24.15 -4.60 15.63
C LEU A 242 23.82 -6.10 15.58
N SER A 243 23.24 -6.57 14.47
CA SER A 243 22.81 -7.97 14.28
C SER A 243 23.96 -8.93 14.56
N GLN A 244 25.13 -8.67 13.98
CA GLN A 244 26.33 -9.48 14.15
C GLN A 244 26.76 -9.61 15.62
N ARG A 245 26.53 -8.57 16.43
CA ARG A 245 26.86 -8.60 17.86
C ARG A 245 25.87 -9.43 18.65
N ILE A 246 24.57 -9.37 18.33
CA ILE A 246 23.53 -10.10 19.06
C ILE A 246 23.55 -11.59 18.69
N GLU A 247 23.85 -11.95 17.44
CA GLU A 247 23.99 -13.36 17.02
C GLU A 247 25.07 -14.12 17.82
N SER A 248 26.03 -13.39 18.42
CA SER A 248 27.08 -13.97 19.28
C SER A 248 26.70 -14.10 20.76
N GLN A 249 25.53 -13.60 21.17
CA GLN A 249 25.09 -13.57 22.56
C GLN A 249 24.03 -14.64 22.86
N THR A 250 23.85 -14.94 24.15
CA THR A 250 22.73 -15.78 24.59
C THR A 250 21.42 -14.99 24.45
N PRO A 251 20.41 -15.51 23.73
CA PRO A 251 19.14 -14.82 23.57
C PRO A 251 18.40 -14.62 24.89
N GLY A 252 17.55 -13.60 24.94
CA GLY A 252 16.59 -13.41 26.02
C GLY A 252 15.56 -14.54 26.12
N THR A 253 14.63 -14.41 27.08
CA THR A 253 13.72 -15.49 27.48
C THR A 253 12.25 -15.23 27.20
N GLU A 254 11.91 -14.07 26.65
CA GLU A 254 10.53 -13.65 26.39
C GLU A 254 9.78 -14.64 25.49
N THR A 255 10.48 -15.24 24.53
CA THR A 255 9.90 -16.21 23.59
C THR A 255 10.06 -17.68 24.03
N SER A 256 10.77 -17.95 25.13
CA SER A 256 11.15 -19.31 25.54
C SER A 256 9.96 -20.21 25.79
N HIS A 257 8.89 -19.70 26.42
CA HIS A 257 7.70 -20.50 26.69
C HIS A 257 7.02 -21.00 25.42
N LEU A 258 6.85 -20.13 24.41
CA LEU A 258 6.28 -20.54 23.12
C LEU A 258 7.24 -21.48 22.38
N LYS A 259 8.56 -21.23 22.45
CA LYS A 259 9.57 -22.10 21.84
C LYS A 259 9.49 -23.53 22.38
N GLU A 260 9.41 -23.68 23.71
CA GLU A 260 9.22 -24.97 24.37
C GLU A 260 7.90 -25.62 23.98
N PHE A 261 6.80 -24.84 23.98
CA PHE A 261 5.48 -25.31 23.58
C PHE A 261 5.49 -25.88 22.15
N LEU A 262 6.03 -25.15 21.18
CA LEU A 262 6.12 -25.58 19.78
C LEU A 262 7.05 -26.79 19.59
N THR A 263 8.16 -26.86 20.34
CA THR A 263 9.10 -27.99 20.28
C THR A 263 8.50 -29.26 20.89
N GLY A 264 7.63 -29.12 21.89
CA GLY A 264 6.95 -30.25 22.55
C GLY A 264 5.80 -30.85 21.73
N MET A 265 5.39 -30.24 20.63
CA MET A 265 4.34 -30.77 19.76
C MET A 265 4.84 -32.01 19.00
N THR A 266 4.08 -33.11 19.08
CA THR A 266 4.45 -34.44 18.54
C THR A 266 4.57 -34.53 17.01
N THR A 267 4.26 -33.45 16.28
CA THR A 267 4.37 -33.38 14.82
C THR A 267 5.21 -32.16 14.42
N SER A 268 6.53 -32.31 14.43
CA SER A 268 7.42 -31.31 13.82
C SER A 268 7.14 -31.26 12.33
N SER A 269 6.46 -30.20 11.89
CA SER A 269 6.22 -29.91 10.49
C SER A 269 7.20 -28.85 10.00
N SER A 270 7.39 -28.74 8.68
CA SER A 270 8.15 -27.62 8.10
C SER A 270 7.58 -26.25 8.51
N ALA A 271 6.26 -26.16 8.72
CA ALA A 271 5.62 -24.95 9.23
C ALA A 271 6.02 -24.66 10.68
N THR A 272 6.14 -25.67 11.54
CA THR A 272 6.60 -25.53 12.93
C THR A 272 8.04 -25.03 12.98
N GLU A 273 8.92 -25.59 12.15
CA GLU A 273 10.33 -25.15 12.04
C GLU A 273 10.43 -23.69 11.55
N ALA A 274 9.63 -23.32 10.55
CA ALA A 274 9.57 -21.95 10.06
C ALA A 274 9.05 -20.98 11.14
N CYS A 275 8.05 -21.40 11.93
CA CYS A 275 7.54 -20.61 13.07
C CYS A 275 8.59 -20.45 14.16
N LEU A 276 9.38 -21.49 14.47
CA LEU A 276 10.49 -21.40 15.42
C LEU A 276 11.57 -20.41 14.95
N GLY A 277 11.91 -20.43 13.65
CA GLY A 277 12.81 -19.45 13.05
C GLY A 277 12.27 -18.02 13.15
N ALA A 278 10.99 -17.81 12.79
CA ALA A 278 10.34 -16.51 12.89
C ALA A 278 10.23 -16.01 14.34
N LEU A 279 9.96 -16.90 15.30
CA LEU A 279 9.95 -16.60 16.73
C LEU A 279 11.34 -16.19 17.24
N GLY A 280 12.40 -16.88 16.79
CA GLY A 280 13.78 -16.47 17.05
C GLY A 280 14.07 -15.06 16.53
N GLY A 281 13.52 -14.70 15.37
CA GLY A 281 13.54 -13.33 14.87
C GLY A 281 12.85 -12.33 15.80
N VAL A 282 11.75 -12.71 16.45
CA VAL A 282 11.09 -11.81 17.45
C VAL A 282 11.98 -11.63 18.68
N GLN A 283 12.61 -12.71 19.16
CA GLN A 283 13.57 -12.60 20.26
C GLN A 283 14.73 -11.67 19.89
N TRP A 284 15.25 -11.76 18.66
CA TRP A 284 16.27 -10.86 18.16
C TRP A 284 15.83 -9.37 18.21
N VAL A 285 14.57 -9.06 17.87
CA VAL A 285 14.03 -7.69 18.01
C VAL A 285 14.03 -7.24 19.47
N LEU A 286 13.68 -8.13 20.39
CA LEU A 286 13.64 -7.84 21.83
C LEU A 286 15.05 -7.64 22.40
N ASP A 287 16.00 -8.48 22.00
CA ASP A 287 17.38 -8.38 22.43
C ASP A 287 18.02 -7.07 21.92
N MET A 288 17.70 -6.63 20.69
CA MET A 288 18.10 -5.31 20.15
C MET A 288 17.68 -4.16 21.07
N ALA A 289 16.45 -4.21 21.55
CA ALA A 289 15.90 -3.21 22.46
C ALA A 289 16.64 -3.19 23.81
N GLN A 290 17.02 -4.37 24.31
CA GLN A 290 17.67 -4.50 25.61
C GLN A 290 19.13 -4.04 25.60
N GLN A 291 19.85 -4.25 24.49
CA GLN A 291 21.26 -3.86 24.35
C GLN A 291 21.45 -2.34 24.28
N GLU A 292 20.51 -1.63 23.67
CA GLU A 292 20.59 -0.17 23.46
C GLU A 292 19.32 0.52 24.00
N PRO A 293 19.04 0.46 25.32
CA PRO A 293 17.76 0.91 25.88
C PRO A 293 17.49 2.42 25.71
N ALA A 294 18.54 3.21 25.49
CA ALA A 294 18.42 4.64 25.18
C ALA A 294 18.10 4.94 23.69
N ARG A 295 18.23 3.94 22.81
CA ARG A 295 18.05 4.06 21.36
C ARG A 295 16.69 3.51 20.92
N PHE A 296 15.64 4.27 21.23
CA PHE A 296 14.28 3.98 20.76
C PHE A 296 14.21 3.67 19.25
N ASP A 297 15.01 4.38 18.44
CA ASP A 297 15.14 4.18 16.99
C ASP A 297 15.58 2.76 16.61
N VAL A 298 16.52 2.15 17.35
CA VAL A 298 17.02 0.80 17.05
C VAL A 298 15.89 -0.22 17.15
N GLY A 299 15.06 -0.11 18.18
CA GLY A 299 13.90 -0.97 18.35
C GLY A 299 12.86 -0.80 17.25
N VAL A 300 12.55 0.45 16.86
CA VAL A 300 11.64 0.73 15.74
C VAL A 300 12.14 0.08 14.45
N HIS A 301 13.42 0.27 14.11
CA HIS A 301 14.01 -0.32 12.92
C HIS A 301 14.01 -1.86 12.99
N ALA A 302 14.21 -2.46 14.18
CA ALA A 302 14.23 -3.91 14.33
C ALA A 302 12.84 -4.51 14.09
N VAL A 303 11.79 -3.85 14.61
CA VAL A 303 10.40 -4.20 14.36
C VAL A 303 10.04 -4.06 12.87
N MET A 304 10.52 -3.02 12.18
CA MET A 304 10.30 -2.87 10.73
C MET A 304 11.07 -3.91 9.89
N ALA A 305 12.20 -4.40 10.41
CA ALA A 305 13.07 -5.34 9.69
C ALA A 305 12.58 -6.79 9.79
N TRP A 306 11.95 -7.19 10.91
CA TRP A 306 11.52 -8.58 11.14
C TRP A 306 10.68 -9.18 9.98
N PRO A 307 9.67 -8.49 9.41
CA PRO A 307 8.90 -9.01 8.27
C PRO A 307 9.73 -9.30 7.02
N LEU A 308 10.97 -8.79 6.94
CA LEU A 308 11.88 -8.99 5.81
C LEU A 308 12.81 -10.19 6.00
N TYR A 309 12.96 -10.67 7.24
CA TYR A 309 13.88 -11.76 7.57
C TYR A 309 13.19 -13.12 7.76
N VAL A 310 11.89 -13.14 8.09
CA VAL A 310 11.17 -14.41 8.24
C VAL A 310 11.15 -15.20 6.92
N THR A 311 11.17 -16.53 6.96
CA THR A 311 11.27 -17.31 5.73
C THR A 311 9.96 -17.31 4.92
N ASP A 312 10.01 -17.72 3.66
CA ASP A 312 8.80 -17.82 2.83
C ASP A 312 7.86 -18.92 3.34
N GLU A 313 8.40 -19.97 3.97
CA GLU A 313 7.62 -21.02 4.63
C GLU A 313 6.81 -20.46 5.81
N TYR A 314 7.37 -19.53 6.59
CA TYR A 314 6.61 -18.86 7.65
C TYR A 314 5.51 -17.98 7.07
N VAL A 315 5.83 -17.20 6.02
CA VAL A 315 4.84 -16.34 5.35
C VAL A 315 3.70 -17.18 4.76
N GLU A 316 4.00 -18.35 4.22
CA GLU A 316 2.99 -19.26 3.69
C GLU A 316 2.19 -19.96 4.80
N ALA A 317 2.82 -20.38 5.90
CA ALA A 317 2.12 -20.89 7.08
C ALA A 317 1.16 -19.84 7.66
N LEU A 318 1.59 -18.58 7.69
CA LEU A 318 0.75 -17.46 8.12
C LEU A 318 -0.43 -17.25 7.15
N HIS A 319 -0.17 -17.27 5.84
CA HIS A 319 -1.19 -17.17 4.80
C HIS A 319 -2.23 -18.30 4.88
N GLN A 320 -1.80 -19.50 5.28
CA GLN A 320 -2.65 -20.67 5.54
C GLN A 320 -3.32 -20.65 6.91
N HIS A 321 -3.10 -19.61 7.72
CA HIS A 321 -3.67 -19.45 9.05
C HIS A 321 -3.32 -20.60 10.01
N GLN A 322 -2.09 -21.13 9.87
CA GLN A 322 -1.58 -22.11 10.82
C GLN A 322 -1.54 -21.48 12.22
N PRO A 323 -2.12 -22.10 13.26
CA PRO A 323 -2.22 -21.50 14.58
C PRO A 323 -0.87 -21.08 15.17
N GLU A 324 0.18 -21.89 14.98
CA GLU A 324 1.56 -21.60 15.36
C GLU A 324 2.02 -20.25 14.80
N ALA A 325 1.78 -20.04 13.50
CA ALA A 325 2.19 -18.84 12.79
C ALA A 325 1.44 -17.60 13.28
N LEU A 326 0.14 -17.75 13.59
CA LEU A 326 -0.70 -16.70 14.16
C LEU A 326 -0.25 -16.31 15.57
N VAL A 327 0.16 -17.28 16.41
CA VAL A 327 0.71 -16.96 17.73
C VAL A 327 2.04 -16.21 17.60
N VAL A 328 2.94 -16.63 16.70
CA VAL A 328 4.18 -15.88 16.42
C VAL A 328 3.88 -14.46 15.93
N LEU A 329 2.85 -14.28 15.10
CA LEU A 329 2.39 -12.95 14.67
C LEU A 329 1.93 -12.10 15.86
N ALA A 330 1.28 -12.68 16.88
CA ALA A 330 0.92 -11.95 18.10
C ALA A 330 2.16 -11.51 18.91
N PHE A 331 3.22 -12.33 18.97
CA PHE A 331 4.50 -11.93 19.56
C PHE A 331 5.12 -10.74 18.81
N TYR A 332 5.13 -10.79 17.47
CA TYR A 332 5.54 -9.64 16.67
C TYR A 332 4.67 -8.40 16.94
N ALA A 333 3.35 -8.55 17.00
CA ALA A 333 2.42 -7.45 17.28
C ALA A 333 2.60 -6.83 18.68
N ALA A 334 3.01 -7.61 19.68
CA ALA A 334 3.39 -7.07 20.98
C ALA A 334 4.66 -6.21 20.90
N THR A 335 5.62 -6.54 20.01
CA THR A 335 6.76 -5.65 19.75
C THR A 335 6.33 -4.34 19.09
N LEU A 336 5.39 -4.36 18.13
CA LEU A 336 4.78 -3.16 17.57
C LEU A 336 4.14 -2.28 18.66
N HIS A 337 3.40 -2.90 19.60
CA HIS A 337 2.77 -2.19 20.71
C HIS A 337 3.79 -1.52 21.65
N ARG A 338 4.92 -2.18 21.92
CA ARG A 338 6.00 -1.61 22.74
C ARG A 338 6.61 -0.35 22.11
N TYR A 339 6.62 -0.27 20.78
CA TYR A 339 7.10 0.87 20.01
C TYR A 339 5.99 1.78 19.45
N ARG A 340 4.76 1.69 19.98
CA ARG A 340 3.56 2.44 19.52
C ARG A 340 3.69 3.96 19.44
N GLN A 341 4.70 4.53 20.10
CA GLN A 341 5.01 5.96 20.00
C GLN A 341 5.54 6.36 18.62
N TYR A 342 6.07 5.41 17.85
CA TYR A 342 6.40 5.64 16.46
C TYR A 342 5.12 5.79 15.64
N TRP A 343 5.06 6.86 14.83
CA TRP A 343 3.86 7.32 14.13
C TRP A 343 3.19 6.23 13.29
N ALA A 344 3.98 5.31 12.72
CA ALA A 344 3.46 4.29 11.83
C ALA A 344 2.80 3.11 12.58
N PHE A 345 3.15 2.89 13.86
CA PHE A 345 2.68 1.74 14.62
C PHE A 345 1.39 2.07 15.37
N GLY A 346 1.37 3.12 16.17
CA GLY A 346 0.20 3.51 16.97
C GLY A 346 -0.42 2.33 17.74
N SER A 347 -1.75 2.25 17.79
CA SER A 347 -2.47 1.19 18.50
C SER A 347 -2.55 -0.15 17.76
N SER A 348 -1.93 -0.28 16.58
CA SER A 348 -2.08 -1.46 15.72
C SER A 348 -1.62 -2.75 16.40
N GLY A 349 -0.51 -2.71 17.16
CA GLY A 349 0.01 -3.87 17.88
C GLY A 349 -1.01 -4.49 18.84
N SER A 350 -1.66 -3.67 19.66
CA SER A 350 -2.73 -4.14 20.56
C SER A 350 -3.94 -4.69 19.79
N SER A 351 -4.34 -4.01 18.69
CA SER A 351 -5.45 -4.48 17.86
C SER A 351 -5.18 -5.86 17.27
N VAL A 352 -3.97 -6.10 16.76
CA VAL A 352 -3.58 -7.38 16.15
C VAL A 352 -3.46 -8.49 17.20
N VAL A 353 -2.87 -8.21 18.37
CA VAL A 353 -2.82 -9.19 19.48
C VAL A 353 -4.23 -9.62 19.89
N HIS A 354 -5.16 -8.67 20.05
CA HIS A 354 -6.56 -8.98 20.36
C HIS A 354 -7.26 -9.76 19.24
N LEU A 355 -7.01 -9.41 17.98
CA LEU A 355 -7.58 -10.08 16.82
C LEU A 355 -7.12 -11.54 16.72
N VAL A 356 -5.85 -11.82 17.03
CA VAL A 356 -5.33 -13.20 17.13
C VAL A 356 -5.97 -13.91 18.32
N ALA A 357 -5.94 -13.31 19.52
CA ALA A 357 -6.46 -13.92 20.73
C ALA A 357 -7.96 -14.26 20.66
N SER A 358 -8.76 -13.44 19.95
CA SER A 358 -10.19 -13.70 19.75
C SER A 358 -10.49 -14.77 18.70
N SER A 359 -9.54 -15.07 17.82
CA SER A 359 -9.73 -15.97 16.69
C SER A 359 -9.11 -17.35 16.92
N ILE A 360 -8.15 -17.47 17.84
CA ILE A 360 -7.45 -18.71 18.11
C ILE A 360 -8.18 -19.55 19.17
N GLY A 361 -8.13 -20.87 19.02
CA GLY A 361 -8.78 -21.80 19.95
C GLY A 361 -8.18 -21.77 21.37
N SER A 362 -8.94 -22.23 22.36
CA SER A 362 -8.55 -22.22 23.78
C SER A 362 -7.22 -22.92 24.08
N PHE A 363 -6.84 -23.90 23.26
CA PHE A 363 -5.55 -24.60 23.34
C PHE A 363 -4.34 -23.66 23.30
N TRP A 364 -4.44 -22.51 22.64
CA TRP A 364 -3.33 -21.56 22.45
C TRP A 364 -3.32 -20.38 23.45
N GLN A 365 -4.25 -20.34 24.40
CA GLN A 365 -4.37 -19.19 25.32
C GLN A 365 -3.13 -19.01 26.19
N ASP A 366 -2.59 -20.10 26.74
CA ASP A 366 -1.37 -20.05 27.56
C ASP A 366 -0.16 -19.58 26.74
N ALA A 367 -0.10 -20.00 25.47
CA ALA A 367 0.95 -19.59 24.52
C ALA A 367 0.91 -18.07 24.23
N LEU A 368 -0.23 -17.40 24.37
CA LEU A 368 -0.41 -15.96 24.17
C LEU A 368 -0.16 -15.11 25.43
N ARG A 369 0.28 -15.72 26.54
CA ARG A 369 0.47 -15.03 27.82
C ARG A 369 1.39 -13.81 27.71
N TRP A 370 2.57 -13.97 27.10
CA TRP A 370 3.54 -12.86 26.99
C TRP A 370 3.01 -11.70 26.13
N PRO A 371 2.49 -11.92 24.91
CA PRO A 371 1.90 -10.84 24.11
C PRO A 371 0.80 -10.06 24.85
N LEU A 372 -0.09 -10.77 25.57
CA LEU A 372 -1.18 -10.14 26.32
C LEU A 372 -0.67 -9.36 27.54
N GLN A 373 0.34 -9.86 28.24
CA GLN A 373 0.97 -9.18 29.36
C GLN A 373 1.62 -7.85 28.94
N VAL A 374 2.31 -7.84 27.79
CA VAL A 374 2.92 -6.61 27.24
C VAL A 374 1.89 -5.49 27.04
N LEU A 375 0.65 -5.82 26.67
CA LEU A 375 -0.40 -4.80 26.48
C LEU A 375 -0.84 -4.14 27.80
N ILE A 376 -0.66 -4.82 28.93
CA ILE A 376 -1.08 -4.34 30.26
C ILE A 376 0.01 -3.48 30.90
N GLU A 377 1.28 -3.86 30.70
CA GLU A 377 2.44 -3.22 31.32
C GLU A 377 2.90 -1.92 30.63
N SER A 378 2.35 -1.64 29.45
CA SER A 378 2.86 -0.65 28.49
C SER A 378 2.36 0.78 28.67
#